data_AF-A0A9J7N8B3-F1
#
_entry.id   AF-A0A9J7N8B3-F1
#
_cell.length_a   1.000
_cell.length_b   1.000
_cell.length_c   1.000
_cell.angle_alpha   90.00
_cell.angle_beta   90.00
_cell.angle_gamma   90.00
#
_symmetry.space_group_name_H-M   'P 1'
#
loop_
_entity.id
_entity.type
_entity.pdbx_description
1 polymer ?
#
loop_
_entity_poly.entity_id
_entity_poly.type
_entity_poly.pdbx_seq_one_letter_code
_entity_poly.pdbx_strand_id
1 'polypeptide(L)'
;MADTELQSGVSKAAKKNQKRRNKKPTPGEGQRSDPADPAPADPLEALKVKLVEAKAKQDHPLASKLRQQIWLLQDDAAGVRPELDPQILSSLETNLPKSSEKKAEVEEKPVVPADSTVDKQLKSLRKKLQQIEKLKQRKAGGEKLEANQMAKVEKEQEVRDEIEEIEVLMRQAALGLL
;
A
#
# COMPACT_ATOMS: atom_id res chain seq x y z
N MET A 1 -36.22 5.23 43.39
CA MET A 1 -35.86 4.34 42.28
C MET A 1 -35.12 5.19 41.28
N ALA A 2 -33.82 4.92 41.08
CA ALA A 2 -32.92 5.82 40.36
C ALA A 2 -32.86 5.46 38.87
N ASP A 3 -33.34 6.37 38.03
CA ASP A 3 -33.14 6.38 36.59
C ASP A 3 -31.64 6.46 36.26
N THR A 4 -31.10 5.40 35.66
CA THR A 4 -29.71 5.38 35.15
C THR A 4 -29.77 5.56 33.64
N GLU A 5 -29.71 6.82 33.23
CA GLU A 5 -29.65 7.26 31.85
C GLU A 5 -28.30 6.80 31.24
N LEU A 6 -28.35 5.80 30.35
CA LEU A 6 -27.21 5.31 29.58
C LEU A 6 -26.73 6.40 28.61
N GLN A 7 -25.81 7.24 29.08
CA GLN A 7 -25.08 8.19 28.24
C GLN A 7 -24.20 7.45 27.24
N SER A 8 -24.72 7.33 26.02
CA SER A 8 -24.00 6.87 24.83
C SER A 8 -22.72 7.70 24.59
N GLY A 9 -21.57 7.11 24.92
CA GLY A 9 -20.23 7.69 24.83
C GLY A 9 -19.70 7.89 23.41
N VAL A 10 -20.47 8.49 22.51
CA VAL A 10 -20.00 8.83 21.16
C VAL A 10 -19.54 10.28 21.17
N SER A 11 -18.22 10.48 21.18
CA SER A 11 -17.58 11.79 21.19
C SER A 11 -18.11 12.69 20.05
N LYS A 12 -18.14 14.02 20.26
CA LYS A 12 -18.58 15.00 19.25
C LYS A 12 -17.88 14.82 17.89
N ALA A 13 -16.64 14.32 17.88
CA ALA A 13 -15.88 13.96 16.69
C ALA A 13 -16.43 12.71 15.96
N ALA A 14 -16.86 11.69 16.69
CA ALA A 14 -17.45 10.47 16.14
C ALA A 14 -18.83 10.75 15.51
N LYS A 15 -19.64 11.63 16.11
CA LYS A 15 -20.89 12.14 15.49
C LYS A 15 -20.63 12.91 14.19
N LYS A 16 -19.54 13.68 14.09
CA LYS A 16 -19.16 14.41 12.85
C LYS A 16 -18.69 13.46 11.75
N ASN A 17 -17.95 12.40 12.07
CA ASN A 17 -17.49 11.41 11.09
C ASN A 17 -18.63 10.46 10.66
N GLN A 18 -19.53 10.10 11.57
CA GLN A 18 -20.75 9.35 11.26
C GLN A 18 -21.70 10.16 10.36
N LYS A 19 -21.79 11.48 10.55
CA LYS A 19 -22.56 12.36 9.66
C LYS A 19 -21.96 12.49 8.25
N ARG A 20 -20.65 12.27 8.07
CA ARG A 20 -20.00 12.19 6.74
C ARG A 20 -20.11 10.79 6.13
N ARG A 21 -20.11 9.74 6.96
CA ARG A 21 -20.27 8.34 6.54
C ARG A 21 -21.71 8.00 6.14
N ASN A 22 -22.70 8.59 6.81
CA ASN A 22 -24.12 8.51 6.43
C ASN A 22 -24.49 9.49 5.30
N LYS A 23 -23.57 10.39 4.93
CA LYS A 23 -23.61 11.18 3.70
C LYS A 23 -22.73 10.53 2.63
N LYS A 24 -22.72 9.19 2.60
CA LYS A 24 -22.41 8.46 1.37
C LYS A 24 -23.49 8.85 0.36
N PRO A 25 -23.14 9.39 -0.81
CA PRO A 25 -24.11 9.48 -1.88
C PRO A 25 -24.58 8.06 -2.19
N THR A 26 -25.88 7.85 -2.06
CA THR A 26 -26.60 6.80 -2.75
C THR A 26 -26.19 6.82 -4.23
N PRO A 27 -25.85 5.68 -4.85
CA PRO A 27 -25.73 5.64 -6.30
C PRO A 27 -27.16 5.60 -6.84
N GLY A 28 -27.72 6.78 -7.14
CA GLY A 28 -29.02 6.89 -7.78
C GLY A 28 -29.82 8.10 -7.31
N GLU A 29 -29.57 9.24 -7.92
CA GLU A 29 -30.60 10.07 -8.58
C GLU A 29 -29.90 11.27 -9.22
N GLY A 30 -29.90 11.32 -10.55
CA GLY A 30 -29.26 12.44 -11.25
C GLY A 30 -29.03 12.35 -12.75
N GLN A 31 -29.56 11.36 -13.48
CA GLN A 31 -30.05 11.63 -14.84
C GLN A 31 -30.96 10.50 -15.32
N ARG A 32 -32.25 10.83 -15.38
CA ARG A 32 -33.17 10.20 -16.32
C ARG A 32 -32.70 10.60 -17.72
N SER A 33 -32.23 9.64 -18.49
CA SER A 33 -32.43 9.66 -19.94
C SER A 33 -33.08 8.33 -20.27
N ASP A 34 -34.33 8.45 -20.69
CA ASP A 34 -35.17 7.40 -21.27
C ASP A 34 -34.45 6.61 -22.38
N PRO A 35 -34.96 5.41 -22.74
CA PRO A 35 -34.25 4.42 -23.53
C PRO A 35 -34.37 4.76 -25.02
N ALA A 36 -33.37 5.45 -25.57
CA ALA A 36 -33.20 5.54 -27.02
C ALA A 36 -31.76 5.94 -27.36
N ASP A 37 -31.13 5.07 -28.14
CA ASP A 37 -30.08 5.36 -29.10
C ASP A 37 -28.59 5.38 -28.68
N PRO A 38 -27.69 4.95 -29.62
CA PRO A 38 -26.38 4.40 -29.30
C PRO A 38 -25.24 5.42 -29.50
N ALA A 39 -24.35 5.50 -28.50
CA ALA A 39 -23.02 6.12 -28.54
C ALA A 39 -22.99 7.68 -28.67
N PRO A 40 -21.98 8.34 -28.07
CA PRO A 40 -20.58 8.18 -28.45
C PRO A 40 -19.73 7.65 -27.29
N ALA A 41 -18.73 6.84 -27.61
CA ALA A 41 -17.81 6.26 -26.63
C ALA A 41 -16.97 7.36 -25.97
N ASP A 42 -17.33 7.80 -24.76
CA ASP A 42 -16.46 8.63 -23.94
C ASP A 42 -15.20 7.81 -23.58
N PRO A 43 -14.01 8.20 -24.06
CA PRO A 43 -12.77 7.45 -23.82
C PRO A 43 -12.49 7.28 -22.31
N LEU A 44 -12.97 8.18 -21.45
CA LEU A 44 -12.84 8.03 -19.99
C LEU A 44 -13.66 6.86 -19.45
N GLU A 45 -14.92 6.74 -19.86
CA GLU A 45 -15.80 5.65 -19.40
C GLU A 45 -15.28 4.29 -19.86
N ALA A 46 -14.76 4.20 -21.08
CA ALA A 46 -14.12 2.98 -21.58
C ALA A 46 -12.89 2.57 -20.75
N LEU A 47 -12.07 3.53 -20.31
CA LEU A 47 -10.92 3.25 -19.44
C LEU A 47 -11.33 2.85 -18.02
N LYS A 48 -12.40 3.43 -17.47
CA LYS A 48 -12.95 3.06 -16.17
C LYS A 48 -13.48 1.62 -16.17
N VAL A 49 -14.19 1.21 -17.21
CA VAL A 49 -14.67 -0.18 -17.37
C VAL A 49 -13.49 -1.15 -17.43
N LYS A 50 -12.47 -0.85 -18.25
CA LYS A 50 -11.24 -1.66 -18.31
C LYS A 50 -10.51 -1.72 -16.97
N LEU A 51 -10.56 -0.66 -16.17
CA LEU A 51 -9.93 -0.65 -14.84
C LEU A 51 -10.67 -1.59 -13.88
N VAL A 52 -12.00 -1.61 -13.95
CA VAL A 52 -12.82 -2.54 -13.16
C VAL A 52 -12.52 -3.99 -13.57
N GLU A 53 -12.45 -4.26 -14.87
CA GLU A 53 -12.08 -5.59 -15.38
C GLU A 53 -10.66 -6.02 -14.97
N ALA A 54 -9.69 -5.10 -15.06
CA ALA A 54 -8.31 -5.35 -14.62
C ALA A 54 -8.25 -5.67 -13.12
N LYS A 55 -9.02 -4.94 -12.30
CA LYS A 55 -9.13 -5.19 -10.86
C LYS A 55 -9.85 -6.51 -10.56
N ALA A 56 -10.86 -6.88 -11.35
CA ALA A 56 -11.53 -8.17 -11.25
C ALA A 56 -10.57 -9.33 -11.59
N LYS A 57 -9.68 -9.12 -12.57
CA LYS A 57 -8.63 -10.07 -12.97
C LYS A 57 -7.38 -10.05 -12.08
N GLN A 58 -7.34 -9.20 -11.04
CA GLN A 58 -6.16 -8.95 -10.19
C GLN A 58 -4.89 -8.55 -10.97
N ASP A 59 -5.04 -7.98 -12.17
CA ASP A 59 -3.93 -7.49 -12.98
C ASP A 59 -3.52 -6.09 -12.49
N HIS A 60 -2.65 -6.08 -11.47
CA HIS A 60 -2.16 -4.86 -10.84
C HIS A 60 -1.30 -3.96 -11.75
N PRO A 61 -0.42 -4.50 -12.63
CA PRO A 61 0.30 -3.70 -13.61
C PRO A 61 -0.63 -2.96 -14.58
N LEU A 62 -1.58 -3.67 -15.18
CA LEU A 62 -2.54 -3.08 -16.13
C LEU A 62 -3.46 -2.09 -15.42
N ALA A 63 -3.94 -2.41 -14.21
CA ALA A 63 -4.76 -1.50 -13.41
C ALA A 63 -4.01 -0.22 -13.01
N SER A 64 -2.70 -0.29 -12.76
CA SER A 64 -1.89 0.90 -12.45
C SER A 64 -1.72 1.79 -13.68
N LYS A 65 -1.47 1.19 -14.85
CA LYS A 65 -1.40 1.90 -16.14
C LYS A 65 -2.72 2.59 -16.49
N LEU A 66 -3.84 1.91 -16.31
CA LEU A 66 -5.17 2.48 -16.55
C LEU A 66 -5.48 3.65 -15.61
N ARG A 67 -5.05 3.60 -14.34
CA ARG A 67 -5.20 4.74 -13.41
C ARG A 67 -4.43 5.96 -13.89
N GLN A 68 -3.19 5.78 -14.35
CA GLN A 68 -2.38 6.86 -14.90
C GLN A 68 -3.04 7.46 -16.14
N GLN A 69 -3.56 6.62 -17.05
CA GLN A 69 -4.26 7.09 -18.25
C GLN A 69 -5.54 7.87 -17.93
N ILE A 70 -6.32 7.41 -16.94
CA ILE A 70 -7.53 8.13 -16.49
C ILE A 70 -7.14 9.49 -15.90
N TRP A 71 -6.05 9.54 -15.11
CA TRP A 71 -5.58 10.80 -14.53
C TRP A 71 -5.15 11.80 -15.62
N LEU A 72 -4.39 11.35 -16.61
CA LEU A 72 -3.96 12.20 -17.75
C LEU A 72 -5.16 12.71 -18.57
N LEU A 73 -6.11 11.83 -18.88
CA LEU A 73 -7.27 12.19 -19.68
C LEU A 73 -8.24 13.11 -18.91
N GLN A 74 -8.28 12.99 -17.58
CA GLN A 74 -9.03 13.89 -16.71
C GLN A 74 -8.37 15.27 -16.62
N ASP A 75 -7.04 15.34 -16.60
CA ASP A 75 -6.28 16.59 -16.65
C ASP A 75 -6.42 17.29 -18.02
N ASP A 76 -6.37 16.52 -19.13
CA ASP A 76 -6.64 17.02 -20.49
C ASP A 76 -8.07 17.57 -20.63
N ALA A 77 -9.08 16.86 -20.10
CA ALA A 77 -10.46 17.32 -20.09
C ALA A 77 -10.66 18.58 -19.22
N ALA A 78 -9.83 18.76 -18.19
CA ALA A 78 -9.81 19.96 -17.35
C ALA A 78 -8.99 21.12 -17.96
N GLY A 79 -8.38 20.93 -19.13
CA GLY A 79 -7.56 21.95 -19.81
C GLY A 79 -6.21 22.20 -19.15
N VAL A 80 -5.76 21.32 -18.25
CA VAL A 80 -4.47 21.41 -17.58
C VAL A 80 -3.53 20.43 -18.27
N ARG A 81 -2.69 20.93 -19.16
CA ARG A 81 -1.58 20.14 -19.72
C ARG A 81 -0.35 20.36 -18.86
N PRO A 82 -0.01 19.45 -17.92
CA PRO A 82 1.34 19.45 -17.39
C PRO A 82 2.26 19.10 -18.55
N GLU A 83 3.20 19.98 -18.85
CA GLU A 83 4.33 19.69 -19.74
C GLU A 83 5.20 18.65 -19.00
N LEU A 84 4.78 17.39 -19.07
CA LEU A 84 5.46 16.29 -18.41
C LEU A 84 6.72 16.00 -19.23
N ASP A 85 7.84 16.48 -18.71
CA ASP A 85 9.16 16.17 -19.24
C ASP A 85 9.30 14.64 -19.42
N PRO A 86 9.61 14.13 -20.62
CA PRO A 86 9.83 12.72 -20.88
C PRO A 86 10.80 12.05 -19.90
N GLN A 87 11.73 12.81 -19.30
CA GLN A 87 12.64 12.29 -18.27
C GLN A 87 11.93 11.95 -16.96
N ILE A 88 10.87 12.66 -16.58
CA ILE A 88 10.09 12.38 -15.36
C ILE A 88 9.32 11.08 -15.54
N LEU A 89 8.75 10.85 -16.72
CA LEU A 89 8.07 9.60 -17.06
C LEU A 89 9.02 8.40 -17.01
N SER A 90 10.23 8.54 -17.56
CA SER A 90 11.28 7.51 -17.50
C SER A 90 11.79 7.26 -16.06
N SER A 91 11.81 8.29 -15.22
CA SER A 91 12.24 8.21 -13.82
C SER A 91 11.18 7.60 -12.89
N LEU A 92 9.89 7.69 -13.24
CA LEU A 92 8.81 7.03 -12.50
C LEU A 92 8.81 5.51 -12.73
N GLU A 93 9.14 5.06 -13.94
CA GLU A 93 9.27 3.64 -14.26
C GLU A 93 10.44 2.97 -13.52
N THR A 94 11.50 3.72 -13.20
CA THR A 94 12.66 3.22 -12.46
C THR A 94 12.46 3.20 -10.93
N ASN A 95 11.55 4.00 -10.38
CA ASN A 95 11.24 4.04 -8.95
C ASN A 95 10.03 3.19 -8.54
N LEU A 96 9.34 2.55 -9.49
CA LEU A 96 8.35 1.53 -9.18
C LEU A 96 9.08 0.27 -8.69
N PRO A 97 8.81 -0.25 -7.47
CA PRO A 97 9.38 -1.51 -7.06
C PRO A 97 8.92 -2.58 -8.05
N LYS A 98 9.86 -3.08 -8.87
CA LYS A 98 9.67 -4.24 -9.74
C LYS A 98 9.35 -5.43 -8.85
N SER A 99 8.07 -5.65 -8.57
CA SER A 99 7.59 -6.93 -8.06
C SER A 99 7.80 -7.93 -9.19
N SER A 100 8.92 -8.63 -9.06
CA SER A 100 9.37 -9.74 -9.89
C SER A 100 8.26 -10.77 -10.07
N GLU A 101 7.66 -10.83 -11.25
CA GLU A 101 7.03 -12.05 -11.75
C GLU A 101 8.06 -12.85 -12.54
N LYS A 102 8.21 -14.07 -12.04
CA LYS A 102 9.09 -15.14 -12.49
C LYS A 102 8.79 -15.53 -13.93
N LYS A 103 9.80 -15.48 -14.79
CA LYS A 103 9.93 -16.46 -15.89
C LYS A 103 10.73 -17.63 -15.37
N ALA A 104 10.13 -18.81 -15.40
CA ALA A 104 10.82 -20.08 -15.23
C ALA A 104 11.34 -20.51 -16.61
N GLU A 105 12.66 -20.62 -16.78
CA GLU A 105 13.30 -21.61 -17.66
C GLU A 105 14.78 -21.78 -17.26
N VAL A 106 15.03 -22.85 -16.50
CA VAL A 106 16.14 -23.83 -16.48
C VAL A 106 17.58 -23.39 -16.82
N GLU A 107 18.46 -23.64 -15.83
CA GLU A 107 19.93 -23.93 -15.90
C GLU A 107 20.84 -22.76 -16.33
N GLU A 108 21.60 -22.13 -15.43
CA GLU A 108 22.82 -22.66 -14.81
C GLU A 108 23.06 -21.95 -13.47
N LYS A 109 23.55 -22.66 -12.44
CA LYS A 109 23.86 -22.06 -11.12
C LYS A 109 24.98 -21.01 -11.25
N PRO A 110 24.77 -19.72 -10.92
CA PRO A 110 25.84 -18.98 -10.28
C PRO A 110 25.77 -19.32 -8.79
N VAL A 111 26.85 -19.86 -8.25
CA VAL A 111 27.07 -19.94 -6.81
C VAL A 111 27.19 -18.50 -6.30
N VAL A 112 26.06 -17.85 -6.06
CA VAL A 112 26.02 -16.67 -5.19
C VAL A 112 26.27 -17.19 -3.78
N PRO A 113 27.27 -16.67 -3.05
CA PRO A 113 27.49 -17.08 -1.68
C PRO A 113 26.20 -16.80 -0.90
N ALA A 114 25.66 -17.85 -0.26
CA ALA A 114 24.45 -17.81 0.55
C ALA A 114 24.50 -16.71 1.65
N ASP A 115 25.73 -16.32 2.03
CA ASP A 115 26.00 -15.21 2.95
C ASP A 115 25.33 -13.90 2.50
N SER A 116 25.34 -13.61 1.20
CA SER A 116 24.87 -12.32 0.69
C SER A 116 23.35 -12.11 0.83
N THR A 117 22.56 -13.18 0.95
CA THR A 117 21.12 -13.09 1.17
C THR A 117 20.77 -12.96 2.65
N VAL A 118 21.49 -13.68 3.51
CA VAL A 118 21.30 -13.64 4.96
C VAL A 118 21.73 -12.27 5.51
N ASP A 119 22.84 -11.72 5.04
CA ASP A 119 23.30 -10.37 5.42
C ASP A 119 22.29 -9.28 5.05
N LYS A 120 21.65 -9.41 3.88
CA LYS A 120 20.60 -8.48 3.45
C LYS A 120 19.37 -8.58 4.33
N GLN A 121 18.95 -9.80 4.69
CA GLN A 121 17.84 -10.03 5.60
C GLN A 121 18.14 -9.43 6.98
N LEU A 122 19.30 -9.72 7.56
CA LEU A 122 19.75 -9.18 8.85
C LEU A 122 19.76 -7.64 8.84
N LYS A 123 20.31 -7.03 7.79
CA LYS A 123 20.32 -5.56 7.63
C LYS A 123 18.90 -4.99 7.52
N SER A 124 17.98 -5.69 6.87
CA SER A 124 16.58 -5.26 6.76
C SER A 124 15.86 -5.33 8.10
N LEU A 125 16.07 -6.38 8.90
CA LEU A 125 15.47 -6.55 10.23
C LEU A 125 16.00 -5.51 11.21
N ARG A 126 17.32 -5.23 11.19
CA ARG A 126 17.92 -4.15 11.98
C ARG A 126 17.31 -2.79 11.67
N LYS A 127 17.02 -2.49 10.40
CA LYS A 127 16.31 -1.25 10.01
C LYS A 127 14.88 -1.20 10.55
N LYS A 128 14.14 -2.32 10.51
CA LYS A 128 12.80 -2.40 11.12
C LYS A 128 12.87 -2.14 12.62
N LEU A 129 13.84 -2.72 13.31
CA LEU A 129 14.07 -2.52 14.75
C LEU A 129 14.34 -1.04 15.07
N GLN A 130 15.21 -0.37 14.30
CA GLN A 130 15.45 1.08 14.45
C GLN A 130 14.19 1.92 14.22
N GLN A 131 13.34 1.54 13.26
CA GLN A 131 12.07 2.23 13.04
C GLN A 131 11.12 2.07 14.24
N ILE A 132 11.06 0.86 14.81
CA ILE A 132 10.26 0.58 16.01
C ILE A 132 10.79 1.37 17.21
N GLU A 133 12.10 1.46 17.38
CA GLU A 133 12.71 2.25 18.46
C GLU A 133 12.36 3.74 18.35
N LYS A 134 12.39 4.31 17.14
CA LYS A 134 11.92 5.69 16.90
C LYS A 134 10.44 5.86 17.25
N LEU A 135 9.60 4.89 16.94
CA LEU A 135 8.18 4.91 17.36
C LEU A 135 8.06 4.88 18.88
N LYS A 136 8.86 4.08 19.58
CA LYS A 136 8.88 4.04 21.05
C LYS A 136 9.36 5.34 21.67
N GLN A 137 10.38 5.98 21.11
CA GLN A 137 10.85 7.29 21.56
C GLN A 137 9.74 8.35 21.41
N ARG A 138 9.03 8.37 20.28
CA ARG A 138 7.87 9.25 20.06
C ARG A 138 6.75 8.99 21.07
N LYS A 139 6.43 7.72 21.32
CA LYS A 139 5.46 7.32 22.35
C LYS A 139 5.89 7.78 23.75
N ALA A 140 7.16 7.61 24.10
CA ALA A 140 7.71 8.06 25.37
C ALA A 140 7.71 9.59 25.50
N GLY A 141 7.88 10.32 24.39
CA GLY A 141 7.69 11.77 24.31
C GLY A 141 6.23 12.24 24.40
N GLY A 142 5.28 11.34 24.65
CA GLY A 142 3.86 11.67 24.82
C GLY A 142 3.07 11.76 23.51
N GLU A 143 3.67 11.41 22.37
CA GLU A 143 2.97 11.40 21.09
C GLU A 143 2.02 10.19 20.98
N LYS A 144 0.79 10.44 20.51
CA LYS A 144 -0.19 9.38 20.27
C LYS A 144 0.12 8.66 18.96
N LEU A 145 0.63 7.43 19.08
CA LEU A 145 0.81 6.54 17.95
C LEU A 145 -0.54 5.98 17.46
N GLU A 146 -0.69 5.88 16.13
CA GLU A 146 -1.83 5.22 15.51
C GLU A 146 -1.79 3.70 15.74
N ALA A 147 -2.93 3.01 15.62
CA ALA A 147 -3.04 1.57 15.84
C ALA A 147 -2.07 0.73 15.00
N ASN A 148 -1.81 1.12 13.75
CA ASN A 148 -0.84 0.44 12.88
C ASN A 148 0.60 0.59 13.42
N GLN A 149 0.94 1.76 13.95
CA GLN A 149 2.26 2.03 14.52
C GLN A 149 2.44 1.30 15.86
N MET A 150 1.38 1.23 16.66
CA MET A 150 1.35 0.42 17.89
C MET A 150 1.55 -1.06 17.59
N ALA A 151 0.86 -1.61 16.59
CA ALA A 151 1.06 -2.99 16.16
C ALA A 151 2.51 -3.29 15.72
N LYS A 152 3.21 -2.32 15.13
CA LYS A 152 4.66 -2.46 14.82
C LYS A 152 5.51 -2.51 16.08
N VAL A 153 5.16 -1.74 17.11
CA VAL A 153 5.86 -1.75 18.40
C VAL A 153 5.60 -3.06 19.15
N GLU A 154 4.40 -3.63 19.04
CA GLU A 154 4.08 -4.93 19.65
C GLU A 154 4.92 -6.07 19.06
N LYS A 155 5.20 -6.02 17.75
CA LYS A 155 6.06 -6.98 17.04
C LYS A 155 7.57 -6.75 17.24
N GLU A 156 7.97 -5.84 18.13
CA GLU A 156 9.39 -5.58 18.40
C GLU A 156 10.14 -6.84 18.83
N GLN A 157 9.50 -7.68 19.65
CA GLN A 157 10.12 -8.89 20.16
C GLN A 157 10.31 -9.92 19.05
N GLU A 158 9.30 -10.15 18.20
CA GLU A 158 9.41 -11.03 17.03
C GLU A 158 10.60 -10.64 16.14
N VAL A 159 10.76 -9.33 15.86
CA VAL A 159 11.88 -8.83 15.03
C VAL A 159 13.23 -9.03 15.72
N ARG A 160 13.30 -8.98 17.06
CA ARG A 160 14.54 -9.27 17.81
C ARG A 160 14.88 -10.75 17.76
N ASP A 161 13.90 -11.61 17.98
CA ASP A 161 14.07 -13.05 17.98
C ASP A 161 14.55 -13.53 16.60
N GLU A 162 13.96 -13.00 15.51
CA GLU A 162 14.41 -13.29 14.13
C GLU A 162 15.87 -12.86 13.88
N ILE A 163 16.29 -11.70 14.43
CA ILE A 163 17.68 -11.23 14.31
C ILE A 163 18.62 -12.18 15.05
N GLU A 164 18.26 -12.56 16.28
CA GLU A 164 19.06 -13.45 17.11
C GLU A 164 19.20 -14.83 16.47
N GLU A 165 18.12 -15.39 15.95
CA GLU A 165 18.13 -16.67 15.24
C GLU A 165 19.09 -16.64 14.04
N ILE A 166 19.02 -15.59 13.22
CA ILE A 166 19.93 -15.41 12.08
C ILE A 166 21.38 -15.27 12.55
N GLU A 167 21.65 -14.49 13.61
CA GLU A 167 23.00 -14.32 14.15
C GLU A 167 23.56 -15.62 14.73
N VAL A 168 22.73 -16.43 15.40
CA VAL A 168 23.08 -17.76 15.90
C VAL A 168 23.39 -18.70 14.75
N LEU A 169 22.55 -18.75 13.70
CA LEU A 169 22.79 -19.55 12.51
C LEU A 169 24.08 -19.16 11.81
N MET A 170 24.34 -17.86 11.64
CA MET A 170 25.60 -17.37 11.06
C MET A 170 26.81 -17.76 11.92
N ARG A 171 26.70 -17.68 13.25
CA ARG A 171 27.77 -18.10 14.16
C ARG A 171 28.01 -19.61 14.08
N GLN A 172 26.96 -20.43 14.01
CA GLN A 172 27.08 -21.88 13.87
C GLN A 172 27.72 -22.26 12.53
N ALA A 173 27.31 -21.60 11.44
CA ALA A 173 27.93 -21.76 10.12
C ALA A 173 29.42 -21.37 10.14
N ALA A 174 29.77 -20.25 10.79
CA ALA A 174 31.16 -19.82 10.93
C ALA A 174 32.03 -20.77 11.77
N LEU A 175 31.42 -21.49 12.71
CA LEU A 175 32.08 -22.51 13.54
C LEU A 175 32.06 -23.91 12.90
N GLY A 176 31.47 -24.08 11.72
CA GLY A 176 31.35 -25.39 11.04
C GLY A 176 30.44 -26.38 11.78
N LEU A 177 29.47 -25.89 12.53
CA LEU A 177 28.50 -26.68 13.31
C LEU A 177 27.20 -27.01 12.55
N LEU A 178 27.19 -26.79 11.24
CA LEU A 178 26.06 -26.95 10.31
C LEU A 178 26.51 -27.71 9.06
#